data_AF-A0A2N2JCG8-F1
#
_entry.id   AF-A0A2N2JCG8-F1
#
_cell.length_a   1.000
_cell.length_b   1.000
_cell.length_c   1.000
_cell.angle_alpha   90.00
_cell.angle_beta   90.00
_cell.angle_gamma   90.00
#
_symmetry.space_group_name_H-M   'P 1'
#
loop_
_entity.id
_entity.type
_entity.pdbx_description
1 polymer ?
#
loop_
_entity_poly.entity_id
_entity_poly.type
_entity_poly.pdbx_seq_one_letter_code
_entity_poly.pdbx_strand_id
1 'polypeptide(L)'
;MVGLGACGGSSGGGGGDVVTTDTTVATDTAVTQDTAVTQDTAVTQDTAVTQDTAVTQDTAVTQDTVTQDTAVAQDTATCAPQCDGKTCGDDGCGGDCGTCDAGQACVSDACVQGLSCTDVIGCMQSSCDAADQTCLGDCLSQGTPSAQTTFLTLNDCAGTHSCQDSECVSTNCGAEVNACGSDCAPQCIGKVCGGDGCGGTCGTCEGELICNAGACAVAEPTPTTCDDAHGAVGCCANGNVYWFEGGALQGGSCPNNGCGWDASNSYYACSFTGADPSGANPIDCFGTNPAPDTCPACSCEGKTCGDDGCGGSCGTCDGDTFCGTISQCVATGTLQCKVKDGCTAADPCTCASCVTDGACDVDDDCVCPDCAAESFCIAASNCNGDGVCDMFNEGCQCADCAQLPLCAN
;
A
#
# COMPACT_ATOMS: atom_id res chain seq x y z
N MET A 1 -25.16 -6.25 12.00
CA MET A 1 -26.41 -5.70 12.54
C MET A 1 -26.83 -6.51 13.74
N VAL A 2 -26.90 -5.90 14.92
CA VAL A 2 -27.35 -6.57 16.16
C VAL A 2 -28.70 -5.98 16.55
N GLY A 3 -29.67 -6.88 16.79
CA GLY A 3 -31.05 -6.53 17.10
C GLY A 3 -31.20 -5.97 18.52
N LEU A 4 -31.87 -4.82 18.62
CA LEU A 4 -32.27 -4.21 19.88
C LEU A 4 -33.52 -4.90 20.43
N GLY A 5 -33.31 -5.91 21.28
CA GLY A 5 -34.34 -6.51 22.11
C GLY A 5 -34.55 -5.70 23.40
N ALA A 6 -35.76 -5.16 23.57
CA ALA A 6 -36.18 -4.49 24.79
C ALA A 6 -36.31 -5.47 25.98
N CYS A 7 -35.77 -5.10 27.15
CA CYS A 7 -36.04 -5.80 28.41
C CYS A 7 -36.34 -4.79 29.54
N GLY A 8 -37.63 -4.61 29.83
CA GLY A 8 -38.11 -3.97 31.06
C GLY A 8 -37.86 -4.86 32.29
N GLY A 9 -37.58 -4.23 33.42
CA GLY A 9 -37.30 -4.91 34.68
C GLY A 9 -38.52 -5.52 35.37
N SER A 10 -38.26 -6.45 36.30
CA SER A 10 -38.91 -6.45 37.61
C SER A 10 -38.25 -7.44 38.58
N SER A 11 -38.02 -6.96 39.79
CA SER A 11 -37.53 -7.69 40.95
C SER A 11 -38.66 -8.48 41.62
N GLY A 12 -38.39 -9.69 42.10
CA GLY A 12 -39.32 -10.45 42.95
C GLY A 12 -38.79 -11.83 43.29
N GLY A 13 -38.51 -12.07 44.58
CA GLY A 13 -37.86 -13.30 45.07
C GLY A 13 -38.80 -14.40 45.56
N GLY A 14 -38.16 -15.45 46.11
CA GLY A 14 -38.74 -16.31 47.14
C GLY A 14 -38.88 -17.81 46.79
N GLY A 15 -38.26 -18.64 47.63
CA GLY A 15 -38.81 -19.95 48.05
C GLY A 15 -38.36 -21.17 47.24
N GLY A 16 -37.53 -22.02 47.85
CA GLY A 16 -37.05 -23.28 47.27
C GLY A 16 -37.96 -24.48 47.51
N ASP A 17 -37.58 -25.63 46.95
CA ASP A 17 -37.66 -26.94 47.61
C ASP A 17 -36.77 -27.96 46.86
N VAL A 18 -36.33 -28.95 47.63
CA VAL A 18 -35.29 -29.96 47.44
C VAL A 18 -35.71 -31.10 46.52
N VAL A 19 -34.82 -31.60 45.64
CA VAL A 19 -34.55 -33.06 45.46
C VAL A 19 -33.11 -33.27 44.96
N THR A 20 -32.45 -34.23 45.60
CA THR A 20 -31.04 -34.63 45.57
C THR A 20 -30.62 -35.49 44.36
N THR A 21 -29.34 -35.36 43.98
CA THR A 21 -28.53 -36.28 43.16
C THR A 21 -28.19 -37.59 43.89
N ASP A 22 -28.08 -38.73 43.19
CA ASP A 22 -26.91 -39.64 43.25
C ASP A 22 -26.93 -40.73 42.14
N THR A 23 -25.82 -41.45 42.03
CA THR A 23 -25.12 -41.99 40.85
C THR A 23 -24.81 -43.49 41.04
N THR A 24 -24.40 -44.17 39.95
CA THR A 24 -23.65 -45.47 39.85
C THR A 24 -24.49 -46.77 40.00
N VAL A 25 -24.21 -47.92 39.36
CA VAL A 25 -22.97 -48.72 39.17
C VAL A 25 -23.08 -49.69 37.96
N ALA A 26 -21.92 -50.07 37.38
CA ALA A 26 -21.62 -51.07 36.33
C ALA A 26 -22.01 -52.54 36.68
N THR A 27 -22.03 -53.54 35.78
CA THR A 27 -20.96 -54.46 35.25
C THR A 27 -21.70 -55.56 34.42
N ASP A 28 -21.20 -56.26 33.39
CA ASP A 28 -20.08 -57.23 33.23
C ASP A 28 -19.94 -57.55 31.69
N THR A 29 -18.79 -57.63 31.00
CA THR A 29 -17.59 -58.53 31.01
C THR A 29 -17.66 -59.74 30.06
N ALA A 30 -16.72 -59.81 29.08
CA ALA A 30 -15.94 -60.98 28.54
C ALA A 30 -15.31 -60.60 27.16
N VAL A 31 -14.00 -60.43 26.90
CA VAL A 31 -12.80 -61.32 26.94
C VAL A 31 -12.93 -62.46 25.89
N THR A 32 -12.09 -62.67 24.84
CA THR A 32 -10.61 -62.78 24.75
C THR A 32 -10.10 -62.77 23.27
N GLN A 33 -8.79 -62.55 23.07
CA GLN A 33 -8.00 -62.58 21.82
C GLN A 33 -7.54 -63.99 21.35
N ASP A 34 -7.14 -64.08 20.07
CA ASP A 34 -5.94 -64.78 19.48
C ASP A 34 -6.10 -64.81 17.94
N THR A 35 -5.14 -64.84 17.02
CA THR A 35 -3.67 -64.67 16.94
C THR A 35 -3.34 -64.63 15.43
N ALA A 36 -2.26 -63.94 15.04
CA ALA A 36 -1.79 -63.70 13.66
C ALA A 36 -1.03 -64.88 12.99
N VAL A 37 -1.02 -64.96 11.64
CA VAL A 37 -0.04 -65.72 10.82
C VAL A 37 0.19 -65.07 9.42
N THR A 38 1.44 -64.62 9.20
CA THR A 38 2.37 -64.53 8.02
C THR A 38 1.98 -65.07 6.63
N GLN A 39 2.64 -64.83 5.47
CA GLN A 39 3.59 -63.85 4.86
C GLN A 39 3.82 -64.39 3.39
N ASP A 40 4.32 -63.53 2.47
CA ASP A 40 5.08 -63.82 1.22
C ASP A 40 4.46 -64.45 -0.05
N THR A 41 4.67 -63.78 -1.21
CA THR A 41 5.46 -64.30 -2.35
C THR A 41 5.81 -63.19 -3.40
N ALA A 42 7.09 -62.82 -3.42
CA ALA A 42 8.02 -62.55 -4.53
C ALA A 42 7.68 -61.68 -5.79
N VAL A 43 8.34 -60.51 -5.86
CA VAL A 43 9.38 -60.06 -6.83
C VAL A 43 9.32 -60.50 -8.31
N THR A 44 9.26 -59.52 -9.21
CA THR A 44 10.23 -59.39 -10.33
C THR A 44 10.40 -57.93 -10.75
N GLN A 45 11.64 -57.59 -11.13
CA GLN A 45 12.22 -56.27 -11.34
C GLN A 45 12.11 -55.81 -12.81
N ASP A 46 12.31 -54.49 -12.99
CA ASP A 46 12.76 -53.79 -14.20
C ASP A 46 11.84 -53.73 -15.43
N THR A 47 11.34 -52.53 -15.74
CA THR A 47 11.94 -51.65 -16.77
C THR A 47 11.18 -50.33 -16.78
N ALA A 48 11.85 -49.22 -16.44
CA ALA A 48 11.35 -47.88 -16.66
C ALA A 48 11.68 -47.42 -18.10
N VAL A 49 10.94 -46.40 -18.55
CA VAL A 49 11.18 -45.56 -19.75
C VAL A 49 10.64 -46.22 -21.04
N THR A 50 9.65 -45.68 -21.77
CA THR A 50 9.53 -44.30 -22.26
C THR A 50 8.11 -44.05 -22.83
N GLN A 51 7.60 -42.83 -22.63
CA GLN A 51 6.63 -42.10 -23.47
C GLN A 51 5.30 -42.77 -23.86
N ASP A 52 4.26 -42.52 -23.06
CA ASP A 52 2.88 -42.61 -23.52
C ASP A 52 2.39 -41.21 -23.93
N THR A 53 2.19 -41.03 -25.23
CA THR A 53 1.20 -40.09 -25.74
C THR A 53 0.41 -40.77 -26.85
N ALA A 54 -0.90 -40.75 -26.64
CA ALA A 54 -1.99 -41.00 -27.58
C ALA A 54 -2.32 -42.46 -27.93
N VAL A 55 -3.40 -42.97 -27.32
CA VAL A 55 -4.47 -43.65 -28.08
C VAL A 55 -5.84 -43.20 -27.55
N THR A 56 -6.60 -42.69 -28.51
CA THR A 56 -7.98 -42.18 -28.54
C THR A 56 -9.08 -43.23 -28.34
N GLN A 57 -10.26 -42.71 -27.94
CA GLN A 57 -11.64 -43.15 -28.21
C GLN A 57 -12.17 -44.42 -27.52
N ASP A 58 -13.15 -44.27 -26.63
CA ASP A 58 -14.59 -44.33 -26.96
C ASP A 58 -15.42 -44.14 -25.66
N THR A 59 -16.20 -43.08 -25.52
CA THR A 59 -17.62 -42.95 -25.93
C THR A 59 -18.61 -43.63 -24.98
N ALA A 60 -19.40 -42.77 -24.32
CA ALA A 60 -20.83 -42.88 -23.99
C ALA A 60 -21.31 -43.31 -22.57
N VAL A 61 -21.90 -42.31 -21.91
CA VAL A 61 -23.23 -42.31 -21.24
C VAL A 61 -23.22 -42.78 -19.77
N THR A 62 -23.70 -42.02 -18.77
CA THR A 62 -24.95 -41.22 -18.68
C THR A 62 -24.87 -40.19 -17.55
N GLN A 63 -25.48 -39.02 -17.80
CA GLN A 63 -26.12 -38.09 -16.86
C GLN A 63 -25.59 -38.00 -15.42
N ASP A 64 -24.86 -36.92 -15.14
CA ASP A 64 -25.15 -36.14 -13.95
C ASP A 64 -25.24 -34.66 -14.35
N THR A 65 -26.43 -34.11 -14.14
CA THR A 65 -26.80 -32.73 -14.42
C THR A 65 -26.22 -31.84 -13.33
N VAL A 66 -24.96 -31.46 -13.49
CA VAL A 66 -24.45 -30.21 -12.91
C VAL A 66 -24.53 -29.18 -14.02
N THR A 67 -25.28 -28.13 -13.73
CA THR A 67 -25.49 -26.95 -14.56
C THR A 67 -24.21 -26.60 -15.29
N GLN A 68 -24.29 -26.83 -16.59
CA GLN A 68 -23.49 -26.29 -17.67
C GLN A 68 -22.81 -24.97 -17.24
N ASP A 69 -21.58 -25.10 -16.74
CA ASP A 69 -20.57 -24.09 -16.99
C ASP A 69 -20.48 -24.04 -18.50
N THR A 70 -21.26 -23.12 -19.04
CA THR A 70 -21.22 -22.78 -20.43
C THR A 70 -19.88 -22.07 -20.53
N ALA A 71 -18.82 -22.85 -20.75
CA ALA A 71 -17.69 -22.38 -21.52
C ALA A 71 -18.23 -22.10 -22.93
N VAL A 72 -19.05 -21.06 -23.04
CA VAL A 72 -19.13 -20.31 -24.26
C VAL A 72 -17.70 -19.84 -24.42
N ALA A 73 -17.08 -20.24 -25.52
CA ALA A 73 -16.20 -19.32 -26.20
C ALA A 73 -17.02 -18.04 -26.48
N GLN A 74 -17.17 -17.18 -25.48
CA GLN A 74 -17.41 -15.76 -25.65
C GLN A 74 -16.00 -15.23 -25.83
N ASP A 75 -15.52 -15.30 -27.06
CA ASP A 75 -15.66 -14.16 -27.96
C ASP A 75 -14.90 -13.00 -27.33
N THR A 76 -13.78 -12.68 -27.95
CA THR A 76 -13.24 -11.32 -28.03
C THR A 76 -14.28 -10.37 -28.66
N ALA A 77 -15.54 -10.43 -28.22
CA ALA A 77 -16.51 -9.38 -28.35
C ALA A 77 -16.09 -8.34 -27.33
N THR A 78 -15.58 -7.23 -27.84
CA THR A 78 -15.49 -5.98 -27.10
C THR A 78 -16.85 -5.75 -26.45
N CYS A 79 -16.92 -5.81 -25.12
CA CYS A 79 -18.17 -5.55 -24.42
C CYS A 79 -18.56 -4.10 -24.73
N ALA A 80 -19.75 -3.90 -25.30
CA ALA A 80 -20.23 -2.59 -25.69
C ALA A 80 -21.01 -1.96 -24.52
N PRO A 81 -20.55 -0.85 -23.93
CA PRO A 81 -21.21 -0.24 -22.78
C PRO A 81 -22.64 0.23 -23.14
N GLN A 82 -23.60 -0.12 -22.29
CA GLN A 82 -25.03 0.15 -22.53
C GLN A 82 -25.52 1.39 -21.75
N CYS A 83 -25.10 2.57 -22.19
CA CYS A 83 -25.44 3.84 -21.53
C CYS A 83 -26.62 4.60 -22.14
N ASP A 84 -27.25 4.07 -23.19
CA ASP A 84 -28.38 4.72 -23.84
C ASP A 84 -29.55 4.91 -22.86
N GLY A 85 -29.84 6.18 -22.54
CA GLY A 85 -30.91 6.56 -21.61
C GLY A 85 -30.52 6.55 -20.13
N LYS A 86 -29.27 6.23 -19.78
CA LYS A 86 -28.74 6.29 -18.41
C LYS A 86 -28.00 7.59 -18.17
N THR A 87 -28.14 8.15 -16.96
CA THR A 87 -27.36 9.32 -16.50
C THR A 87 -26.22 8.90 -15.56
N CYS A 88 -26.37 7.73 -14.92
CA CYS A 88 -25.42 7.09 -13.99
C CYS A 88 -25.72 5.57 -13.97
N GLY A 89 -24.82 4.76 -13.39
CA GLY A 89 -25.04 3.33 -13.11
C GLY A 89 -24.35 2.39 -14.08
N ASP A 90 -24.36 1.07 -13.82
CA ASP A 90 -23.54 0.09 -14.56
C ASP A 90 -23.79 0.10 -16.08
N ASP A 91 -22.72 -0.05 -16.85
CA ASP A 91 -22.73 -0.15 -18.32
C ASP A 91 -22.93 -1.59 -18.85
N GLY A 92 -23.04 -2.57 -17.94
CA GLY A 92 -23.17 -3.99 -18.27
C GLY A 92 -21.87 -4.68 -18.68
N CYS A 93 -20.76 -3.95 -18.68
CA CYS A 93 -19.41 -4.37 -19.09
C CYS A 93 -18.37 -4.25 -17.98
N GLY A 94 -18.78 -3.88 -16.76
CA GLY A 94 -17.91 -3.65 -15.61
C GLY A 94 -17.41 -2.21 -15.49
N GLY A 95 -17.96 -1.28 -16.27
CA GLY A 95 -17.79 0.17 -16.12
C GLY A 95 -19.11 0.85 -15.75
N ASP A 96 -19.08 2.19 -15.65
CA ASP A 96 -20.21 3.01 -15.25
C ASP A 96 -20.62 4.02 -16.33
N CYS A 97 -21.92 4.23 -16.47
CA CYS A 97 -22.55 5.18 -17.37
C CYS A 97 -22.69 6.57 -16.74
N GLY A 98 -21.58 7.31 -16.63
CA GLY A 98 -21.59 8.68 -16.12
C GLY A 98 -21.50 8.77 -14.59
N THR A 99 -21.52 10.00 -14.07
CA THR A 99 -21.41 10.31 -12.64
C THR A 99 -22.41 11.38 -12.26
N CYS A 100 -22.90 11.34 -11.02
CA CYS A 100 -23.84 12.33 -10.51
C CYS A 100 -23.12 13.51 -9.84
N ASP A 101 -23.75 14.68 -9.87
CA ASP A 101 -23.21 15.89 -9.23
C ASP A 101 -23.17 15.75 -7.71
N ALA A 102 -22.43 16.64 -7.05
CA ALA A 102 -22.31 16.66 -5.60
C ALA A 102 -23.70 16.67 -4.91
N GLY A 103 -23.90 15.71 -4.00
CA GLY A 103 -25.16 15.54 -3.27
C GLY A 103 -26.20 14.66 -3.97
N GLN A 104 -25.93 14.14 -5.17
CA GLN A 104 -26.84 13.21 -5.86
C GLN A 104 -26.41 11.75 -5.69
N ALA A 105 -27.36 10.83 -5.83
CA ALA A 105 -27.15 9.39 -5.86
C ALA A 105 -27.70 8.78 -7.14
N CYS A 106 -27.11 7.68 -7.58
CA CYS A 106 -27.59 6.96 -8.74
C CYS A 106 -28.70 6.00 -8.35
N VAL A 107 -29.94 6.31 -8.72
CA VAL A 107 -31.11 5.49 -8.40
C VAL A 107 -31.84 5.18 -9.70
N SER A 108 -31.95 3.90 -10.02
CA SER A 108 -32.62 3.42 -11.24
C SER A 108 -32.12 4.12 -12.51
N ASP A 109 -30.79 4.13 -12.69
CA ASP A 109 -30.06 4.72 -13.83
C ASP A 109 -30.18 6.27 -13.97
N ALA A 110 -30.69 6.96 -12.95
CA ALA A 110 -30.86 8.41 -12.93
C ALA A 110 -30.23 9.08 -11.71
N CYS A 111 -29.66 10.26 -11.91
CA CYS A 111 -29.16 11.09 -10.81
C CYS A 111 -30.32 11.79 -10.11
N VAL A 112 -30.58 11.36 -8.88
CA VAL A 112 -31.60 11.94 -8.01
C VAL A 112 -30.95 12.53 -6.76
N GLN A 113 -31.69 13.35 -6.01
CA GLN A 113 -31.22 13.82 -4.71
C GLN A 113 -30.94 12.60 -3.82
N GLY A 114 -29.68 12.40 -3.44
CA GLY A 114 -29.27 11.24 -2.65
C GLY A 114 -29.61 11.43 -1.17
N LEU A 115 -29.77 10.30 -0.47
CA LEU A 115 -30.00 10.27 0.97
C LEU A 115 -28.74 10.71 1.73
N SER A 116 -28.94 11.44 2.83
CA SER A 116 -27.89 11.71 3.82
C SER A 116 -27.54 10.44 4.58
N CYS A 117 -26.41 10.42 5.30
CA CYS A 117 -26.03 9.26 6.11
C CYS A 117 -27.10 8.94 7.17
N THR A 118 -27.71 9.95 7.80
CA THR A 118 -28.85 9.75 8.70
C THR A 118 -30.09 9.19 8.01
N ASP A 119 -30.37 9.59 6.77
CA ASP A 119 -31.52 9.09 6.03
C ASP A 119 -31.30 7.66 5.54
N VAL A 120 -30.07 7.27 5.22
CA VAL A 120 -29.69 5.88 4.93
C VAL A 120 -29.93 5.01 6.17
N ILE A 121 -29.47 5.45 7.36
CA ILE A 121 -29.75 4.76 8.63
C ILE A 121 -31.26 4.70 8.89
N GLY A 122 -31.98 5.79 8.66
CA GLY A 122 -33.43 5.85 8.80
C GLY A 122 -34.13 4.84 7.89
N CYS A 123 -33.75 4.79 6.62
CA CYS A 123 -34.26 3.83 5.64
C CYS A 123 -34.09 2.38 6.13
N MET A 124 -32.89 2.04 6.61
CA MET A 124 -32.63 0.69 7.13
C MET A 124 -33.43 0.35 8.39
N GLN A 125 -33.72 1.34 9.26
CA GLN A 125 -34.43 1.12 10.51
C GLN A 125 -35.97 1.12 10.36
N SER A 126 -36.50 1.92 9.45
CA SER A 126 -37.95 2.08 9.28
C SER A 126 -38.54 1.22 8.16
N SER A 127 -37.73 0.84 7.18
CA SER A 127 -38.20 0.27 5.92
C SER A 127 -37.69 -1.13 5.64
N CYS A 128 -36.69 -1.61 6.41
CA CYS A 128 -36.08 -2.92 6.21
C CYS A 128 -36.13 -3.78 7.48
N ASP A 129 -36.32 -5.08 7.31
CA ASP A 129 -36.01 -6.06 8.33
C ASP A 129 -34.49 -6.29 8.37
N ALA A 130 -33.90 -6.48 9.55
CA ALA A 130 -32.45 -6.68 9.69
C ALA A 130 -31.90 -7.92 8.96
N ALA A 131 -32.78 -8.85 8.53
CA ALA A 131 -32.41 -10.03 7.75
C ALA A 131 -32.48 -9.79 6.23
N ASP A 132 -33.12 -8.71 5.77
CA ASP A 132 -33.31 -8.41 4.35
C ASP A 132 -32.11 -7.65 3.78
N GLN A 133 -31.08 -8.39 3.40
CA GLN A 133 -29.85 -7.83 2.84
C GLN A 133 -30.08 -7.06 1.53
N THR A 134 -31.13 -7.41 0.78
CA THR A 134 -31.49 -6.69 -0.46
C THR A 134 -32.00 -5.31 -0.12
N CYS A 135 -32.97 -5.21 0.81
CA CYS A 135 -33.49 -3.91 1.26
C CYS A 135 -32.39 -3.03 1.87
N LEU A 136 -31.49 -3.62 2.67
CA LEU A 136 -30.36 -2.90 3.26
C LEU A 136 -29.40 -2.37 2.18
N GLY A 137 -29.12 -3.17 1.15
CA GLY A 137 -28.33 -2.76 -0.01
C GLY A 137 -29.01 -1.63 -0.80
N ASP A 138 -30.32 -1.72 -1.00
CA ASP A 138 -31.11 -0.69 -1.70
C ASP A 138 -31.17 0.64 -0.93
N CYS A 139 -31.24 0.60 0.40
CA CYS A 139 -31.17 1.80 1.24
C CYS A 139 -29.77 2.45 1.17
N LEU A 140 -28.71 1.63 1.15
CA LEU A 140 -27.34 2.14 1.04
C LEU A 140 -27.09 2.77 -0.34
N SER A 141 -27.51 2.12 -1.42
CA SER A 141 -27.30 2.60 -2.80
C SER A 141 -28.02 3.91 -3.10
N GLN A 142 -29.10 4.23 -2.38
CA GLN A 142 -29.79 5.52 -2.44
C GLN A 142 -29.05 6.65 -1.73
N GLY A 143 -28.05 6.35 -0.90
CA GLY A 143 -27.18 7.34 -0.27
C GLY A 143 -26.28 8.04 -1.28
N THR A 144 -25.94 9.31 -1.02
CA THR A 144 -24.83 9.95 -1.74
C THR A 144 -23.53 9.16 -1.56
N PRO A 145 -22.53 9.25 -2.47
CA PRO A 145 -21.25 8.56 -2.28
C PRO A 145 -20.63 8.84 -0.90
N SER A 146 -20.66 10.09 -0.45
CA SER A 146 -20.21 10.50 0.89
C SER A 146 -21.01 9.84 2.01
N ALA A 147 -22.33 9.74 1.88
CA ALA A 147 -23.18 9.08 2.86
C ALA A 147 -22.91 7.56 2.93
N GLN A 148 -22.69 6.92 1.78
CA GLN A 148 -22.33 5.50 1.69
C GLN A 148 -21.00 5.23 2.39
N THR A 149 -19.96 6.01 2.08
CA THR A 149 -18.65 5.88 2.72
C THR A 149 -18.75 6.11 4.22
N THR A 150 -19.42 7.16 4.65
CA THR A 150 -19.58 7.49 6.08
C THR A 150 -20.33 6.38 6.83
N PHE A 151 -21.39 5.84 6.22
CA PHE A 151 -22.12 4.70 6.77
C PHE A 151 -21.23 3.46 6.90
N LEU A 152 -20.45 3.14 5.86
CA LEU A 152 -19.53 2.00 5.89
C LEU A 152 -18.45 2.15 6.96
N THR A 153 -17.88 3.34 7.13
CA THR A 153 -16.90 3.59 8.21
C THR A 153 -17.51 3.44 9.60
N LEU A 154 -18.76 3.90 9.78
CA LEU A 154 -19.48 3.71 11.03
C LEU A 154 -19.78 2.23 11.30
N ASN A 155 -20.20 1.49 10.26
CA ASN A 155 -20.47 0.06 10.36
C ASN A 155 -19.20 -0.76 10.65
N ASP A 156 -18.06 -0.39 10.05
CA ASP A 156 -16.76 -1.02 10.30
C ASP A 156 -16.26 -0.75 11.73
N CYS A 157 -16.39 0.49 12.22
CA CYS A 157 -16.10 0.80 13.62
C CYS A 157 -16.97 -0.03 14.57
N ALA A 158 -18.28 -0.09 14.32
CA ALA A 158 -19.20 -0.88 15.12
C ALA A 158 -18.85 -2.38 15.10
N GLY A 159 -18.39 -2.90 13.95
CA GLY A 159 -17.91 -4.27 13.80
C GLY A 159 -16.62 -4.55 14.59
N THR A 160 -15.63 -3.67 14.46
CA THR A 160 -14.34 -3.72 15.17
C THR A 160 -14.54 -3.74 16.68
N HIS A 161 -15.47 -2.94 17.19
CA HIS A 161 -15.81 -2.91 18.61
C HIS A 161 -16.88 -3.92 19.03
N SER A 162 -17.34 -4.78 18.12
CA SER A 162 -18.42 -5.75 18.36
C SER A 162 -19.66 -5.14 19.02
N CYS A 163 -20.01 -3.91 18.61
CA CYS A 163 -21.07 -3.16 19.23
C CYS A 163 -22.44 -3.80 18.98
N GLN A 164 -23.19 -3.97 20.07
CA GLN A 164 -24.51 -4.62 20.05
C GLN A 164 -25.67 -3.62 20.20
N ASP A 165 -25.38 -2.40 20.63
CA ASP A 165 -26.36 -1.35 20.87
C ASP A 165 -25.77 0.05 20.56
N SER A 166 -26.64 1.05 20.62
CA SER A 166 -26.27 2.45 20.34
C SER A 166 -25.38 3.07 21.42
N GLU A 167 -25.35 2.54 22.64
CA GLU A 167 -24.49 3.04 23.72
C GLU A 167 -23.03 2.66 23.46
N CYS A 168 -22.78 1.43 23.03
CA CYS A 168 -21.47 1.00 22.55
C CYS A 168 -21.02 1.81 21.34
N VAL A 169 -21.90 2.01 20.35
CA VAL A 169 -21.56 2.76 19.13
C VAL A 169 -21.25 4.21 19.45
N SER A 170 -22.03 4.88 20.29
CA SER A 170 -21.75 6.28 20.67
C SER A 170 -20.49 6.43 21.54
N THR A 171 -20.14 5.42 22.34
CA THR A 171 -18.94 5.46 23.20
C THR A 171 -17.66 5.19 22.44
N ASN A 172 -17.67 4.23 21.50
CA ASN A 172 -16.45 3.79 20.79
C ASN A 172 -16.33 4.38 19.38
N CYS A 173 -17.45 4.76 18.75
CA CYS A 173 -17.52 5.28 17.37
C CYS A 173 -18.11 6.69 17.31
N GLY A 174 -17.86 7.51 18.33
CA GLY A 174 -18.46 8.85 18.44
C GLY A 174 -18.05 9.78 17.30
N ALA A 175 -16.84 9.62 16.74
CA ALA A 175 -16.37 10.42 15.61
C ALA A 175 -17.17 10.10 14.33
N GLU A 176 -17.38 8.82 14.07
CA GLU A 176 -18.10 8.28 12.92
C GLU A 176 -19.60 8.59 13.02
N VAL A 177 -20.17 8.51 14.23
CA VAL A 177 -21.55 8.94 14.50
C VAL A 177 -21.72 10.43 14.23
N ASN A 178 -20.77 11.27 14.64
CA ASN A 178 -20.82 12.70 14.38
C ASN A 178 -20.66 13.03 12.89
N ALA A 179 -19.81 12.29 12.18
CA ALA A 179 -19.65 12.40 10.73
C ALA A 179 -20.95 12.01 9.99
N CYS A 180 -21.68 11.00 10.49
CA CYS A 180 -22.94 10.57 9.90
C CYS A 180 -24.12 11.49 10.28
N GLY A 181 -24.13 12.03 11.50
CA GLY A 181 -25.23 12.79 12.10
C GLY A 181 -25.28 14.28 11.77
N SER A 182 -24.23 14.83 11.18
CA SER A 182 -24.25 16.18 10.63
C SER A 182 -24.39 16.08 9.12
N ASP A 183 -25.22 16.94 8.51
CA ASP A 183 -25.06 17.30 7.11
C ASP A 183 -23.62 17.76 6.94
N CYS A 184 -22.74 16.82 6.60
CA CYS A 184 -21.31 17.05 6.67
C CYS A 184 -20.97 18.07 5.60
N ALA A 185 -20.80 19.33 6.03
CA ALA A 185 -20.44 20.41 5.14
C ALA A 185 -18.94 20.25 4.82
N PRO A 186 -18.56 20.03 3.56
CA PRO A 186 -17.17 19.81 3.19
C PRO A 186 -16.31 20.99 3.64
N GLN A 187 -15.31 20.72 4.48
CA GLN A 187 -14.47 21.72 5.12
C GLN A 187 -13.29 22.11 4.20
N CYS A 188 -13.61 22.66 3.03
CA CYS A 188 -12.61 23.03 2.02
C CYS A 188 -12.15 24.47 2.06
N ILE A 189 -12.69 25.27 2.99
CA ILE A 189 -12.26 26.66 3.16
C ILE A 189 -10.79 26.67 3.59
N GLY A 190 -9.92 27.17 2.70
CA GLY A 190 -8.47 27.23 2.92
C GLY A 190 -7.70 26.00 2.46
N LYS A 191 -8.36 25.00 1.85
CA LYS A 191 -7.70 23.82 1.26
C LYS A 191 -7.79 23.86 -0.27
N VAL A 192 -6.67 23.55 -0.92
CA VAL A 192 -6.53 23.32 -2.36
C VAL A 192 -6.66 21.84 -2.70
N CYS A 193 -6.36 20.94 -1.77
CA CYS A 193 -6.41 19.49 -1.96
C CYS A 193 -6.72 18.75 -0.65
N GLY A 194 -6.94 17.44 -0.71
CA GLY A 194 -7.03 16.56 0.46
C GLY A 194 -8.46 16.35 0.97
N GLY A 195 -8.63 15.57 2.04
CA GLY A 195 -9.94 15.19 2.56
C GLY A 195 -10.78 16.38 3.03
N ASP A 196 -12.07 16.36 2.68
CA ASP A 196 -13.06 17.38 3.06
C ASP A 196 -13.68 17.17 4.46
N GLY A 197 -13.29 16.09 5.16
CA GLY A 197 -13.81 15.71 6.47
C GLY A 197 -15.12 14.91 6.41
N CYS A 198 -15.63 14.64 5.21
CA CYS A 198 -16.92 14.02 4.93
C CYS A 198 -16.80 12.80 3.99
N GLY A 199 -15.58 12.29 3.79
CA GLY A 199 -15.27 11.20 2.86
C GLY A 199 -15.08 11.62 1.41
N GLY A 200 -15.16 12.93 1.08
CA GLY A 200 -14.80 13.50 -0.22
C GLY A 200 -13.44 14.23 -0.18
N THR A 201 -13.09 14.90 -1.27
CA THR A 201 -11.83 15.67 -1.38
C THR A 201 -12.09 17.13 -1.79
N CYS A 202 -11.24 18.05 -1.31
CA CYS A 202 -11.28 19.48 -1.60
C CYS A 202 -10.56 19.88 -2.91
N GLY A 203 -10.09 18.88 -3.67
CA GLY A 203 -9.31 19.05 -4.89
C GLY A 203 -8.18 18.02 -5.02
N THR A 204 -7.49 18.04 -6.15
CA THR A 204 -6.31 17.22 -6.47
C THR A 204 -5.15 18.12 -6.91
N CYS A 205 -3.92 17.64 -6.72
CA CYS A 205 -2.73 18.38 -7.13
C CYS A 205 -2.33 17.99 -8.56
N GLU A 206 -1.95 18.98 -9.37
CA GLU A 206 -1.47 18.76 -10.74
C GLU A 206 0.02 18.41 -10.76
N GLY A 207 0.43 17.51 -11.66
CA GLY A 207 1.84 17.11 -11.83
C GLY A 207 2.35 16.18 -10.73
N GLU A 208 3.60 16.37 -10.31
CA GLU A 208 4.27 15.58 -9.26
C GLU A 208 4.03 16.11 -7.83
N LEU A 209 3.10 17.04 -7.65
CA LEU A 209 2.78 17.64 -6.36
C LEU A 209 1.92 16.68 -5.52
N ILE A 210 2.24 16.57 -4.23
CA ILE A 210 1.46 15.83 -3.24
C ILE A 210 0.64 16.78 -2.36
N CYS A 211 -0.47 16.25 -1.83
CA CYS A 211 -1.30 17.04 -0.93
C CYS A 211 -0.77 16.98 0.51
N ASN A 212 -0.27 18.11 1.02
CA ASN A 212 0.21 18.24 2.38
C ASN A 212 -0.56 19.33 3.12
N ALA A 213 -1.18 18.99 4.25
CA ALA A 213 -1.97 19.89 5.10
C ALA A 213 -3.03 20.74 4.36
N GLY A 214 -3.56 20.22 3.25
CA GLY A 214 -4.55 20.91 2.43
C GLY A 214 -3.96 21.83 1.34
N ALA A 215 -2.65 21.89 1.17
CA ALA A 215 -1.97 22.60 0.09
C ALA A 215 -1.23 21.63 -0.84
N CYS A 216 -1.15 21.99 -2.12
CA CYS A 216 -0.31 21.25 -3.06
C CYS A 216 1.14 21.69 -2.89
N ALA A 217 1.99 20.75 -2.49
CA ALA A 217 3.41 20.94 -2.31
C ALA A 217 4.16 19.83 -3.06
N VAL A 218 5.42 20.05 -3.39
CA VAL A 218 6.28 18.94 -3.79
C VAL A 218 6.38 17.97 -2.62
N ALA A 219 6.60 16.67 -2.88
CA ALA A 219 6.95 15.77 -1.80
C ALA A 219 8.17 16.35 -1.10
N GLU A 220 8.01 16.72 0.19
CA GLU A 220 9.12 17.28 0.95
C GLU A 220 10.27 16.27 0.84
N PRO A 221 11.47 16.68 0.40
CA PRO A 221 12.52 15.71 0.22
C PRO A 221 12.79 15.01 1.56
N THR A 222 13.21 13.76 1.52
CA THR A 222 13.71 13.13 2.74
C THR A 222 15.03 13.83 3.08
N PRO A 223 15.21 14.42 4.28
CA PRO A 223 16.49 15.03 4.64
C PRO A 223 17.58 13.97 4.52
N THR A 224 18.75 14.35 3.99
CA THR A 224 19.88 13.41 3.84
C THR A 224 21.09 13.82 4.65
N THR A 225 21.11 15.06 5.15
CA THR A 225 22.25 15.65 5.85
C THR A 225 21.87 16.15 7.25
N CYS A 226 22.88 16.51 8.05
CA CYS A 226 22.67 17.10 9.37
C CYS A 226 21.98 18.47 9.29
N ASP A 227 22.34 19.30 8.32
CA ASP A 227 21.71 20.61 8.12
C ASP A 227 20.27 20.49 7.63
N ASP A 228 19.95 19.52 6.76
CA ASP A 228 18.57 19.29 6.31
C ASP A 228 17.64 18.90 7.47
N ALA A 229 18.19 18.21 8.47
CA ALA A 229 17.48 17.75 9.65
C ALA A 229 17.56 18.72 10.84
N HIS A 230 18.12 19.91 10.67
CA HIS A 230 18.34 20.91 11.74
C HIS A 230 19.12 20.33 12.95
N GLY A 231 20.08 19.45 12.69
CA GLY A 231 20.93 18.81 13.69
C GLY A 231 20.16 17.96 14.70
N ALA A 232 20.53 18.08 15.97
CA ALA A 232 19.89 17.31 17.05
C ALA A 232 18.46 17.78 17.38
N VAL A 233 18.05 18.96 16.89
CA VAL A 233 16.71 19.53 17.10
C VAL A 233 15.67 18.82 16.24
N GLY A 234 16.07 18.33 15.06
CA GLY A 234 15.22 17.58 14.17
C GLY A 234 14.23 18.43 13.36
N CYS A 235 13.47 17.75 12.51
CA CYS A 235 12.41 18.32 11.68
C CYS A 235 11.35 17.26 11.36
N CYS A 236 10.25 17.69 10.75
CA CYS A 236 9.18 16.84 10.27
C CYS A 236 9.09 16.88 8.75
N ALA A 237 9.09 15.72 8.09
CA ALA A 237 8.80 15.61 6.67
C ALA A 237 7.97 14.35 6.38
N ASN A 238 6.95 14.47 5.53
CA ASN A 238 6.11 13.35 5.08
C ASN A 238 5.51 12.48 6.20
N GLY A 239 5.15 13.07 7.35
CA GLY A 239 4.62 12.32 8.50
C GLY A 239 5.67 11.53 9.28
N ASN A 240 6.95 11.74 8.98
CA ASN A 240 8.08 11.18 9.71
C ASN A 240 8.82 12.31 10.44
N VAL A 241 9.52 11.94 11.51
CA VAL A 241 10.46 12.81 12.20
C VAL A 241 11.89 12.41 11.83
N TYR A 242 12.76 13.40 11.62
CA TYR A 242 14.17 13.21 11.31
C TYR A 242 15.02 14.03 12.27
N TRP A 243 16.17 13.50 12.68
CA TRP A 243 17.14 14.20 13.53
C TRP A 243 18.53 13.63 13.33
N PHE A 244 19.56 14.36 13.74
CA PHE A 244 20.93 13.90 13.64
C PHE A 244 21.48 13.51 15.02
N GLU A 245 21.95 12.28 15.16
CA GLU A 245 22.50 11.76 16.41
C GLU A 245 23.66 10.79 16.14
N GLY A 246 24.73 10.89 16.92
CA GLY A 246 25.84 9.94 16.84
C GLY A 246 26.61 9.94 15.51
N GLY A 247 26.53 11.02 14.72
CA GLY A 247 27.18 11.10 13.41
C GLY A 247 26.37 10.51 12.26
N ALA A 248 25.11 10.15 12.49
CA ALA A 248 24.23 9.61 11.47
C ALA A 248 22.84 10.26 11.54
N LEU A 249 22.22 10.40 10.37
CA LEU A 249 20.82 10.78 10.27
C LEU A 249 19.95 9.65 10.82
N GLN A 250 19.03 10.02 11.70
CA GLN A 250 18.01 9.17 12.25
C GLN A 250 16.64 9.58 11.71
N GLY A 251 15.72 8.64 11.66
CA GLY A 251 14.34 8.92 11.27
C GLY A 251 13.38 7.86 11.76
N GLY A 252 12.11 8.26 11.93
CA GLY A 252 11.05 7.39 12.38
C GLY A 252 9.69 7.83 11.88
N SER A 253 8.83 6.86 11.56
CA SER A 253 7.44 7.14 11.17
C SER A 253 6.58 7.46 12.40
N CYS A 254 5.74 8.49 12.29
CA CYS A 254 4.91 8.96 13.40
C CYS A 254 3.43 8.54 13.23
N PRO A 255 2.96 7.47 13.90
CA PRO A 255 1.56 7.08 13.85
C PRO A 255 0.64 7.98 14.71
N ASN A 256 -0.62 8.13 14.29
CA ASN A 256 -1.79 8.60 15.05
C ASN A 256 -1.76 9.99 15.72
N ASN A 257 -0.72 10.80 15.59
CA ASN A 257 -0.75 12.21 16.02
C ASN A 257 0.29 13.12 15.33
N GLY A 258 0.85 12.69 14.20
CA GLY A 258 1.80 13.48 13.42
C GLY A 258 3.14 13.72 14.13
N CYS A 259 3.97 14.50 13.46
CA CYS A 259 5.25 14.99 13.96
C CYS A 259 5.09 16.48 14.34
N GLY A 260 5.68 16.90 15.44
CA GLY A 260 5.58 18.28 15.90
C GLY A 260 6.53 18.63 17.04
N TRP A 261 6.47 19.87 17.50
CA TRP A 261 7.40 20.43 18.48
C TRP A 261 7.12 19.96 19.92
N ASP A 262 8.13 19.40 20.59
CA ASP A 262 8.12 19.14 22.02
C ASP A 262 8.75 20.29 22.80
N ALA A 263 7.91 21.16 23.35
CA ALA A 263 8.36 22.31 24.14
C ALA A 263 9.12 21.94 25.42
N SER A 264 8.96 20.72 25.94
CA SER A 264 9.63 20.29 27.18
C SER A 264 11.09 19.93 26.92
N ASN A 265 11.37 19.37 25.74
CA ASN A 265 12.69 18.86 25.40
C ASN A 265 13.38 19.66 24.28
N SER A 266 12.69 20.62 23.66
CA SER A 266 13.22 21.51 22.61
C SER A 266 13.70 20.78 21.35
N TYR A 267 12.93 19.79 20.89
CA TYR A 267 13.17 19.08 19.62
C TYR A 267 11.85 18.62 18.98
N TYR A 268 11.90 18.20 17.72
CA TYR A 268 10.77 17.60 17.00
C TYR A 268 10.62 16.12 17.30
N ALA A 269 9.40 15.68 17.56
CA ALA A 269 9.11 14.31 17.96
C ALA A 269 7.74 13.83 17.45
N CYS A 270 7.56 12.51 17.41
CA CYS A 270 6.26 11.91 17.15
C CYS A 270 5.30 12.14 18.32
N SER A 271 4.00 12.19 18.03
CA SER A 271 2.89 12.39 19.00
C SER A 271 2.72 13.83 19.48
N PHE A 272 3.44 14.78 18.89
CA PHE A 272 3.27 16.21 19.09
C PHE A 272 2.73 16.85 17.81
N THR A 273 2.10 18.02 17.95
CA THR A 273 1.55 18.78 16.83
C THR A 273 1.98 20.24 16.91
N GLY A 274 2.19 20.87 15.75
CA GLY A 274 2.55 22.29 15.64
C GLY A 274 4.05 22.56 15.53
N ALA A 275 4.38 23.79 15.15
CA ALA A 275 5.75 24.28 14.98
C ALA A 275 6.28 24.96 16.25
N ASP A 276 7.61 25.07 16.36
CA ASP A 276 8.28 25.85 17.40
C ASP A 276 7.72 27.29 17.46
N PRO A 277 7.14 27.74 18.59
CA PRO A 277 6.59 29.08 18.76
C PRO A 277 7.61 30.21 18.57
N SER A 278 8.91 29.92 18.71
CA SER A 278 9.97 30.90 18.51
C SER A 278 10.23 31.18 17.03
N GLY A 279 9.83 30.25 16.14
CA GLY A 279 10.15 30.26 14.72
C GLY A 279 11.63 30.02 14.42
N ALA A 280 12.46 29.75 15.42
CA ALA A 280 13.88 29.48 15.23
C ALA A 280 14.10 28.11 14.59
N ASN A 281 13.26 27.12 14.90
CA ASN A 281 13.35 25.77 14.36
C ASN A 281 12.06 25.46 13.56
N PRO A 282 12.02 25.72 12.25
CA PRO A 282 10.86 25.42 11.42
C PRO A 282 10.48 23.94 11.49
N ILE A 283 9.19 23.65 11.31
CA ILE A 283 8.69 22.26 11.30
C ILE A 283 9.17 21.50 10.08
N ASP A 284 9.30 22.21 8.96
CA ASP A 284 9.74 21.65 7.71
C ASP A 284 11.24 21.35 7.76
N CYS A 285 11.60 20.18 7.24
CA CYS A 285 13.00 19.88 6.95
C CYS A 285 13.54 20.86 5.90
N PHE A 286 14.86 20.96 5.81
CA PHE A 286 15.58 21.93 4.97
C PHE A 286 15.40 23.40 5.40
N GLY A 287 16.30 24.25 4.93
CA GLY A 287 16.37 25.67 5.31
C GLY A 287 17.65 26.01 6.07
N THR A 288 17.63 27.12 6.80
CA THR A 288 18.81 27.54 7.58
C THR A 288 18.83 26.77 8.89
N ASN A 289 19.82 25.89 9.09
CA ASN A 289 19.99 25.16 10.35
C ASN A 289 20.22 26.14 11.51
N PRO A 290 19.30 26.23 12.49
CA PRO A 290 19.40 27.13 13.63
C PRO A 290 20.33 26.60 14.74
N ALA A 291 20.68 25.31 14.70
CA ALA A 291 21.56 24.63 15.65
C ALA A 291 22.80 24.00 14.96
N PRO A 292 23.58 24.77 14.18
CA PRO A 292 24.70 24.23 13.40
C PRO A 292 25.81 23.65 14.26
N ASP A 293 25.95 24.13 15.50
CA ASP A 293 26.94 23.63 16.47
C ASP A 293 26.64 22.20 16.96
N THR A 294 25.44 21.67 16.69
CA THR A 294 25.06 20.29 16.99
C THR A 294 25.42 19.31 15.86
N CYS A 295 25.82 19.84 14.70
CA CYS A 295 26.38 19.05 13.62
C CYS A 295 27.89 18.82 13.85
N PRO A 296 28.45 17.69 13.39
CA PRO A 296 29.89 17.50 13.35
C PRO A 296 30.56 18.67 12.63
N ALA A 297 31.74 19.10 13.07
CA ALA A 297 32.45 20.18 12.39
C ALA A 297 32.65 19.84 10.90
N CYS A 298 32.04 20.63 10.02
CA CYS A 298 32.11 20.46 8.58
C CYS A 298 33.57 20.52 8.15
N SER A 299 34.07 19.46 7.52
CA SER A 299 35.49 19.37 7.19
C SER A 299 35.72 18.82 5.80
N CYS A 300 36.46 19.62 5.03
CA CYS A 300 37.03 19.25 3.74
C CYS A 300 38.48 18.79 3.85
N GLU A 301 38.98 18.54 5.06
CA GLU A 301 40.34 18.09 5.26
C GLU A 301 40.54 16.72 4.59
N GLY A 302 41.37 16.71 3.53
CA GLY A 302 41.63 15.52 2.72
C GLY A 302 40.65 15.28 1.56
N LYS A 303 39.67 16.17 1.35
CA LYS A 303 38.68 16.09 0.25
C LYS A 303 38.93 17.15 -0.81
N THR A 304 38.76 16.80 -2.08
CA THR A 304 38.85 17.73 -3.24
C THR A 304 37.50 18.01 -3.92
N CYS A 305 36.56 17.06 -3.83
CA CYS A 305 35.13 17.25 -4.11
C CYS A 305 34.31 16.29 -3.22
N GLY A 306 32.99 16.50 -3.12
CA GLY A 306 32.06 15.66 -2.33
C GLY A 306 31.60 16.29 -1.02
N ASP A 307 30.78 15.61 -0.24
CA ASP A 307 30.10 16.23 0.90
C ASP A 307 31.06 16.60 2.04
N ASP A 308 30.81 17.74 2.70
CA ASP A 308 31.60 18.23 3.83
C ASP A 308 31.20 17.64 5.18
N GLY A 309 30.19 16.77 5.18
CA GLY A 309 29.64 16.12 6.38
C GLY A 309 28.58 16.92 7.12
N CYS A 310 28.23 18.12 6.63
CA CYS A 310 27.17 18.96 7.19
C CYS A 310 26.02 19.23 6.21
N GLY A 311 26.27 19.13 4.90
CA GLY A 311 25.29 19.50 3.88
C GLY A 311 25.82 20.57 2.92
N GLY A 312 27.07 20.99 3.08
CA GLY A 312 27.84 21.67 2.04
C GLY A 312 28.67 20.68 1.22
N SER A 313 29.27 21.18 0.14
CA SER A 313 30.20 20.41 -0.68
C SER A 313 31.63 20.95 -0.57
N CYS A 314 32.58 20.04 -0.48
CA CYS A 314 34.01 20.28 -0.43
C CYS A 314 34.60 20.51 -1.81
N GLY A 315 34.26 21.62 -2.45
CA GLY A 315 34.74 21.94 -3.80
C GLY A 315 33.98 21.22 -4.90
N THR A 316 34.28 21.58 -6.14
CA THR A 316 33.65 21.04 -7.36
C THR A 316 34.74 20.48 -8.26
N CYS A 317 34.47 19.34 -8.90
CA CYS A 317 35.41 18.77 -9.85
C CYS A 317 35.22 19.49 -11.21
N ASP A 318 36.29 20.02 -11.81
CA ASP A 318 36.25 20.75 -13.08
C ASP A 318 36.43 19.82 -14.29
N GLY A 319 35.89 20.21 -15.46
CA GLY A 319 36.05 19.48 -16.73
C GLY A 319 35.33 18.12 -16.73
N ASP A 320 35.93 17.12 -17.38
CA ASP A 320 35.40 15.76 -17.45
C ASP A 320 35.81 14.93 -16.21
N THR A 321 35.64 15.48 -15.01
CA THR A 321 35.95 14.78 -13.74
C THR A 321 34.73 14.71 -12.85
N PHE A 322 34.55 13.61 -12.12
CA PHE A 322 33.45 13.46 -11.16
C PHE A 322 33.99 13.18 -9.76
N CYS A 323 33.13 13.37 -8.76
CA CYS A 323 33.50 13.13 -7.37
C CYS A 323 33.44 11.63 -7.07
N GLY A 324 34.60 10.98 -6.95
CA GLY A 324 34.68 9.57 -6.60
C GLY A 324 34.29 9.29 -5.14
N THR A 325 34.10 8.01 -4.82
CA THR A 325 33.69 7.53 -3.49
C THR A 325 34.69 7.83 -2.36
N ILE A 326 35.92 8.22 -2.69
CA ILE A 326 36.94 8.67 -1.73
C ILE A 326 37.07 10.20 -1.65
N SER A 327 36.07 10.96 -2.15
CA SER A 327 36.03 12.43 -2.11
C SER A 327 37.19 13.12 -2.86
N GLN A 328 37.57 12.56 -4.02
CA GLN A 328 38.59 13.13 -4.92
C GLN A 328 38.05 13.25 -6.34
N CYS A 329 38.47 14.31 -7.05
CA CYS A 329 38.18 14.50 -8.47
C CYS A 329 38.86 13.38 -9.26
N VAL A 330 38.07 12.46 -9.80
CA VAL A 330 38.57 11.42 -10.69
C VAL A 330 38.21 11.80 -12.11
N ALA A 331 39.19 11.80 -13.01
CA ALA A 331 38.93 11.97 -14.43
C ALA A 331 38.00 10.86 -14.91
N THR A 332 37.10 11.16 -15.84
CA THR A 332 36.40 10.15 -16.63
C THR A 332 37.42 9.46 -17.53
N GLY A 333 38.29 8.67 -16.92
CA GLY A 333 39.16 7.75 -17.62
C GLY A 333 38.28 6.70 -18.27
N THR A 334 38.10 6.85 -19.59
CA THR A 334 37.55 5.81 -20.48
C THR A 334 36.17 5.26 -20.09
N LEU A 335 35.14 6.08 -20.16
CA LEU A 335 33.85 5.57 -20.63
C LEU A 335 34.02 5.28 -22.14
N GLN A 336 34.39 4.04 -22.48
CA GLN A 336 34.23 3.57 -23.86
C GLN A 336 32.73 3.32 -24.08
N CYS A 337 31.99 4.35 -24.47
CA CYS A 337 30.70 4.15 -25.11
C CYS A 337 30.94 3.36 -26.40
N LYS A 338 30.75 2.04 -26.35
CA LYS A 338 30.62 1.19 -27.53
C LYS A 338 29.19 0.71 -27.63
N VAL A 339 28.31 1.60 -28.07
CA VAL A 339 27.29 1.15 -29.02
C VAL A 339 28.07 0.61 -30.23
N LYS A 340 27.62 -0.51 -30.81
CA LYS A 340 28.29 -1.20 -31.92
C LYS A 340 28.63 -0.28 -33.09
N ASP A 341 27.97 0.87 -33.24
CA ASP A 341 28.37 1.98 -34.12
C ASP A 341 27.91 3.38 -33.62
N GLY A 342 28.70 4.01 -32.73
CA GLY A 342 28.97 5.46 -32.72
C GLY A 342 27.97 6.46 -32.08
N CYS A 343 28.30 6.98 -30.89
CA CYS A 343 27.79 8.27 -30.40
C CYS A 343 28.70 9.43 -30.88
N THR A 344 28.12 10.59 -31.23
CA THR A 344 28.88 11.82 -31.55
C THR A 344 28.71 12.86 -30.43
N ALA A 345 29.65 13.82 -30.36
CA ALA A 345 29.93 14.73 -29.24
C ALA A 345 28.84 15.76 -28.85
N ALA A 346 27.56 15.44 -29.04
CA ALA A 346 26.43 16.31 -28.70
C ALA A 346 25.40 15.67 -27.75
N ASP A 347 25.64 14.46 -27.25
CA ASP A 347 24.75 13.78 -26.31
C ASP A 347 25.42 13.59 -24.94
N PRO A 348 24.88 14.13 -23.83
CA PRO A 348 25.28 13.71 -22.51
C PRO A 348 24.77 12.28 -22.29
N CYS A 349 25.65 11.29 -22.42
CA CYS A 349 25.31 9.88 -22.21
C CYS A 349 24.74 9.65 -20.79
N THR A 350 23.43 9.57 -20.68
CA THR A 350 22.74 8.85 -19.60
C THR A 350 22.35 7.48 -20.14
N CYS A 351 23.28 6.52 -20.12
CA CYS A 351 22.94 5.11 -20.29
C CYS A 351 22.43 4.61 -18.94
N ALA A 352 21.12 4.74 -18.76
CA ALA A 352 20.33 4.11 -17.71
C ALA A 352 18.88 4.01 -18.22
N SER A 353 18.72 3.60 -19.48
CA SER A 353 17.40 3.36 -20.06
C SER A 353 17.11 1.88 -19.83
N CYS A 354 16.35 1.58 -18.78
CA CYS A 354 15.83 0.24 -18.58
C CYS A 354 14.41 0.22 -19.08
N VAL A 355 14.16 -0.35 -20.26
CA VAL A 355 12.82 -0.43 -20.82
C VAL A 355 12.24 -1.77 -20.42
N THR A 356 11.48 -1.78 -19.32
CA THR A 356 10.84 -3.02 -18.83
C THR A 356 9.62 -3.41 -19.69
N ASP A 357 9.84 -3.71 -20.97
CA ASP A 357 8.81 -4.16 -21.91
C ASP A 357 8.79 -5.69 -22.07
N GLY A 358 9.72 -6.39 -21.40
CA GLY A 358 9.80 -7.84 -21.40
C GLY A 358 10.56 -8.42 -22.59
N ALA A 359 11.14 -7.58 -23.45
CA ALA A 359 12.21 -7.94 -24.35
C ALA A 359 13.55 -7.47 -23.77
N CYS A 360 14.63 -8.13 -24.17
CA CYS A 360 15.98 -7.62 -23.93
C CYS A 360 16.56 -7.29 -25.30
N ASP A 361 16.50 -6.01 -25.69
CA ASP A 361 16.95 -5.57 -27.01
C ASP A 361 18.19 -4.65 -26.95
N VAL A 362 18.44 -3.89 -28.02
CA VAL A 362 19.64 -3.04 -28.11
C VAL A 362 19.52 -1.75 -27.30
N ASP A 363 18.33 -1.47 -26.79
CA ASP A 363 18.03 -0.32 -25.95
C ASP A 363 18.11 -0.67 -24.44
N ASP A 364 18.32 -1.95 -24.09
CA ASP A 364 18.38 -2.44 -22.71
C ASP A 364 19.79 -2.86 -22.26
N ASP A 365 20.11 -2.52 -21.01
CA ASP A 365 21.35 -2.91 -20.35
C ASP A 365 21.22 -4.34 -19.74
N CYS A 366 22.32 -5.08 -19.63
CA CYS A 366 22.35 -6.42 -19.02
C CYS A 366 22.03 -6.44 -17.51
N VAL A 367 21.95 -5.27 -16.87
CA VAL A 367 21.48 -5.09 -15.49
C VAL A 367 19.95 -4.92 -15.40
N CYS A 368 19.25 -4.84 -16.53
CA CYS A 368 17.80 -4.73 -16.57
C CYS A 368 17.08 -6.03 -16.17
N PRO A 369 15.90 -5.94 -15.51
CA PRO A 369 15.18 -7.12 -15.03
C PRO A 369 14.78 -8.14 -16.12
N ASP A 370 14.44 -7.67 -17.31
CA ASP A 370 14.13 -8.48 -18.50
C ASP A 370 15.39 -9.06 -19.17
N CYS A 371 16.51 -8.35 -19.13
CA CYS A 371 17.81 -8.86 -19.57
C CYS A 371 18.51 -9.79 -18.57
N ALA A 372 18.14 -9.76 -17.29
CA ALA A 372 18.81 -10.49 -16.21
C ALA A 372 18.78 -12.02 -16.36
N ALA A 373 17.86 -12.56 -17.18
CA ALA A 373 17.75 -13.97 -17.48
C ALA A 373 18.34 -14.36 -18.85
N GLU A 374 18.75 -13.39 -19.67
CA GLU A 374 19.23 -13.66 -21.02
C GLU A 374 20.62 -14.30 -21.02
N SER A 375 20.79 -15.26 -21.93
CA SER A 375 21.99 -16.10 -22.00
C SER A 375 23.28 -15.30 -22.23
N PHE A 376 23.17 -14.14 -22.89
CA PHE A 376 24.28 -13.22 -23.09
C PHE A 376 24.67 -12.51 -21.78
N CYS A 377 23.70 -11.98 -21.03
CA CYS A 377 23.95 -11.18 -19.84
C CYS A 377 24.39 -12.00 -18.62
N ILE A 378 24.04 -13.29 -18.57
CA ILE A 378 24.44 -14.19 -17.48
C ILE A 378 25.70 -15.01 -17.80
N ALA A 379 26.30 -14.84 -18.98
CA ALA A 379 27.45 -15.62 -19.37
C ALA A 379 28.68 -15.20 -18.56
N ALA A 380 29.20 -16.12 -17.72
CA ALA A 380 30.42 -15.89 -16.93
C ALA A 380 31.66 -15.55 -17.78
N SER A 381 31.64 -15.83 -19.09
CA SER A 381 32.69 -15.41 -20.03
C SER A 381 32.72 -13.91 -20.29
N ASN A 382 31.65 -13.20 -19.97
CA ASN A 382 31.52 -11.77 -20.21
C ASN A 382 31.98 -10.94 -19.00
N CYS A 383 32.08 -11.54 -17.81
CA CYS A 383 32.67 -10.89 -16.65
C CYS A 383 34.18 -10.73 -16.84
N ASN A 384 34.65 -9.50 -16.96
CA ASN A 384 36.07 -9.21 -17.11
C ASN A 384 36.79 -9.06 -15.74
N GLY A 385 36.04 -8.78 -14.67
CA GLY A 385 36.52 -8.74 -13.28
C GLY A 385 37.53 -7.62 -13.00
N ASP A 386 37.47 -6.52 -13.76
CA ASP A 386 38.39 -5.39 -13.61
C ASP A 386 38.00 -4.43 -12.48
N GLY A 387 36.86 -4.68 -11.82
CA GLY A 387 36.35 -3.88 -10.71
C GLY A 387 35.45 -2.73 -11.17
N VAL A 388 35.15 -2.63 -12.45
CA VAL A 388 34.22 -1.66 -13.06
C VAL A 388 33.16 -2.43 -13.84
N CYS A 389 31.90 -2.35 -13.40
CA CYS A 389 30.80 -3.02 -14.08
C CYS A 389 30.54 -2.43 -15.49
N ASP A 390 30.64 -3.26 -16.54
CA ASP A 390 30.16 -2.93 -17.89
C ASP A 390 28.69 -3.34 -18.06
N MET A 391 27.79 -2.41 -17.76
CA MET A 391 26.33 -2.64 -17.76
C MET A 391 25.74 -3.22 -19.06
N PHE A 392 26.42 -3.14 -20.21
CA PHE A 392 25.94 -3.68 -21.49
C PHE A 392 26.32 -5.14 -21.74
N ASN A 393 27.44 -5.59 -21.17
CA ASN A 393 27.97 -6.93 -21.43
C ASN A 393 27.97 -7.81 -20.17
N GLU A 394 28.06 -7.17 -19.01
CA GLU A 394 28.13 -7.78 -17.69
C GLU A 394 26.77 -7.67 -17.02
N GLY A 395 26.12 -8.81 -16.81
CA GLY A 395 24.91 -8.85 -15.99
C GLY A 395 25.22 -8.88 -14.50
N CYS A 396 24.17 -8.81 -13.70
CA CYS A 396 24.22 -8.80 -12.23
C CYS A 396 24.90 -10.04 -11.57
N GLN A 397 25.29 -11.04 -12.36
CA GLN A 397 26.05 -12.19 -11.89
C GLN A 397 27.57 -11.92 -11.78
N CYS A 398 28.07 -10.85 -12.41
CA CYS A 398 29.46 -10.43 -12.29
C CYS A 398 29.68 -9.74 -10.93
N ALA A 399 30.80 -10.03 -10.27
CA ALA A 399 31.04 -9.64 -8.87
C ALA A 399 31.18 -8.12 -8.67
N ASP A 400 31.66 -7.43 -9.68
CA ASP A 400 31.79 -5.98 -9.82
C ASP A 400 30.45 -5.28 -10.11
N CYS A 401 29.47 -5.98 -10.71
CA CYS A 401 28.12 -5.48 -10.93
C CYS A 401 27.17 -5.70 -9.74
N ALA A 402 27.49 -6.65 -8.85
CA ALA A 402 26.63 -7.04 -7.74
C ALA A 402 26.33 -5.94 -6.70
N GLN A 403 27.11 -4.85 -6.70
CA GLN A 403 26.90 -3.71 -5.80
C GLN A 403 25.99 -2.63 -6.38
N LEU A 404 25.57 -2.74 -7.65
CA LEU A 404 24.64 -1.80 -8.26
C LEU A 404 23.25 -1.97 -7.64
N PRO A 405 22.54 -0.87 -7.32
CA PRO A 405 21.20 -0.93 -6.72
C PRO A 405 20.19 -1.76 -7.54
N LEU A 406 20.33 -1.80 -8.87
CA LEU A 406 19.46 -2.58 -9.76
C LEU A 406 19.74 -4.10 -9.73
N CYS A 407 20.92 -4.50 -9.26
CA CYS A 407 21.31 -5.92 -9.10
C CYS A 407 21.01 -6.46 -7.70
N ALA A 408 20.67 -5.58 -6.76
CA ALA A 408 20.24 -5.93 -5.41
C ALA A 408 18.74 -6.23 -5.42
N ASN A 409 18.38 -7.45 -5.85
CA ASN A 409 17.04 -8.00 -5.60
C ASN A 409 16.89 -8.43 -4.14
#